data_AF-A0A1H9JQH5-F1
#
_entry.id   AF-A0A1H9JQH5-F1
#
_cell.length_a   1.000
_cell.length_b   1.000
_cell.length_c   1.000
_cell.angle_alpha   90.00
_cell.angle_beta   90.00
_cell.angle_gamma   90.00
#
_symmetry.space_group_name_H-M   'P 1'
#
loop_
_entity.id
_entity.type
_entity.pdbx_description
1 polymer ?
#
loop_
_entity_poly.entity_id
_entity_poly.type
_entity_poly.pdbx_seq_one_letter_code
_entity_poly.pdbx_strand_id
1 'polypeptide(L)'
;MACFTAPLAEAIVTSVIKHTALKDKPEWKNRISVLQQMLYGGSVILAAEHIYHGEVTFYPPFLTALKTPEDTAVMLHEIATVGTTMSVVVTAVWGIICYFAWKKSQKSESEIKKAGRFRPALRVVLGTALMFSVDILFAALA
;
A
#
# COMPACT_ATOMS: atom_id res chain seq x y z
N MET A 1 -15.09 14.30 -9.95
CA MET A 1 -15.29 13.76 -8.60
C MET A 1 -13.91 13.45 -8.04
N ALA A 2 -13.34 14.25 -7.15
CA ALA A 2 -11.94 14.09 -6.73
C ALA A 2 -11.72 12.90 -5.76
N CYS A 3 -12.29 11.73 -6.06
CA CYS A 3 -12.29 10.53 -5.22
C CYS A 3 -10.89 9.97 -4.96
N PHE A 4 -9.92 10.29 -5.83
CA PHE A 4 -8.50 9.94 -5.66
C PHE A 4 -7.86 10.61 -4.43
N THR A 5 -8.45 11.70 -3.91
CA THR A 5 -7.90 12.43 -2.76
C THR A 5 -8.00 11.67 -1.45
N ALA A 6 -9.02 10.83 -1.28
CA ALA A 6 -9.20 9.98 -0.09
C ALA A 6 -8.08 8.94 0.07
N PRO A 7 -7.78 8.07 -0.92
CA PRO A 7 -6.66 7.12 -0.82
C PRO A 7 -5.30 7.83 -0.80
N LEU A 8 -5.16 9.00 -1.43
CA LEU A 8 -3.94 9.80 -1.35
C LEU A 8 -3.71 10.36 0.07
N ALA A 9 -4.75 10.87 0.73
CA ALA A 9 -4.67 11.33 2.11
C ALA A 9 -4.28 10.18 3.05
N GLU A 10 -4.88 9.01 2.86
CA GLU A 10 -4.51 7.80 3.60
C GLU A 10 -3.05 7.37 3.34
N ALA A 11 -2.57 7.47 2.09
CA ALA A 11 -1.18 7.20 1.73
C ALA A 11 -0.19 8.14 2.44
N ILE A 12 -0.56 9.41 2.60
CA ILE A 12 0.25 10.39 3.32
C ILE A 12 0.27 10.06 4.82
N VAL A 13 -0.89 9.77 5.42
CA VAL A 13 -0.98 9.40 6.84
C VAL A 13 -0.14 8.15 7.14
N THR A 14 -0.25 7.11 6.33
CA THR A 14 0.55 5.89 6.48
C THR A 14 2.04 6.13 6.29
N SER A 15 2.42 7.08 5.42
CA SER A 15 3.81 7.52 5.26
C SER A 15 4.33 8.22 6.51
N VAL A 16 3.56 9.14 7.09
CA VAL A 16 3.93 9.82 8.36
C VAL A 16 4.08 8.80 9.49
N ILE A 17 3.15 7.86 9.63
CA ILE A 17 3.22 6.79 10.66
C ILE A 17 4.46 5.92 10.45
N LYS A 18 4.79 5.56 9.20
CA LYS A 18 6.00 4.79 8.86
C LYS A 18 7.28 5.50 9.30
N HIS A 19 7.34 6.82 9.13
CA HIS A 19 8.51 7.63 9.47
C HIS A 19 8.60 8.00 10.96
N THR A 20 7.48 8.04 11.68
CA THR A 20 7.42 8.45 13.10
C THR A 20 7.35 7.25 14.05
N ALA A 21 6.40 6.33 13.85
CA ALA A 21 6.08 5.27 14.81
C ALA A 21 6.78 3.93 14.51
N LEU A 22 7.21 3.70 13.27
CA LEU A 22 7.80 2.42 12.83
C LEU A 22 9.30 2.50 12.55
N LYS A 23 9.97 3.54 13.07
CA LYS A 23 11.40 3.76 12.87
C LYS A 23 12.26 2.57 13.31
N ASP A 24 11.90 1.96 14.46
CA ASP A 24 12.66 0.88 15.09
C ASP A 24 12.11 -0.53 14.77
N LYS A 25 11.09 -0.64 13.89
CA LYS A 25 10.42 -1.90 13.54
C LYS A 25 10.49 -2.16 12.02
N PRO A 26 11.61 -2.71 11.50
CA PRO A 26 11.82 -2.90 10.05
C PRO A 26 10.79 -3.84 9.42
N GLU A 27 10.34 -4.85 10.16
CA GLU A 27 9.31 -5.81 9.74
C GLU A 27 7.94 -5.14 9.44
N TRP A 28 7.56 -4.15 10.25
CA TRP A 28 6.32 -3.40 10.07
C TRP A 28 6.46 -2.33 8.99
N LYS A 29 7.65 -1.72 8.88
CA LYS A 29 7.97 -0.76 7.83
C LYS A 29 7.81 -1.35 6.43
N ASN A 30 8.24 -2.60 6.23
CA ASN A 30 8.10 -3.29 4.94
C ASN A 30 6.63 -3.57 4.60
N ARG A 31 5.81 -4.00 5.57
CA ARG A 31 4.38 -4.27 5.36
C ARG A 31 3.60 -3.00 5.03
N ILE A 32 3.89 -1.90 5.72
CA ILE A 32 3.29 -0.58 5.43
C ILE A 32 3.79 -0.04 4.08
N SER A 33 5.03 -0.35 3.69
CA SER A 33 5.56 0.05 2.38
C SER A 33 4.78 -0.55 1.22
N VAL A 34 4.32 -1.80 1.35
CA VAL A 34 3.45 -2.45 0.36
C VAL A 34 2.10 -1.75 0.26
N LEU A 35 1.49 -1.41 1.41
CA LEU A 35 0.25 -0.63 1.45
C LEU A 35 0.43 0.73 0.76
N GLN A 36 1.53 1.41 1.06
CA GLN A 36 1.88 2.70 0.48
C GLN A 36 1.98 2.62 -1.05
N GLN A 37 2.64 1.59 -1.60
CA GLN A 37 2.73 1.39 -3.05
C GLN A 37 1.36 1.14 -3.69
N MET A 38 0.48 0.37 -3.04
CA MET A 38 -0.88 0.13 -3.54
C MET A 38 -1.72 1.41 -3.53
N LEU A 39 -1.66 2.21 -2.47
CA LEU A 39 -2.42 3.46 -2.34
C LEU A 39 -1.92 4.54 -3.31
N TYR A 40 -0.61 4.76 -3.40
CA TYR A 40 -0.06 5.72 -4.36
C TYR A 40 -0.29 5.28 -5.81
N GLY A 41 -0.09 4.00 -6.12
CA GLY A 41 -0.34 3.45 -7.45
C GLY A 41 -1.80 3.61 -7.88
N GLY A 42 -2.73 3.23 -7.01
CA GLY A 42 -4.16 3.41 -7.27
C GLY A 42 -4.57 4.88 -7.41
N SER A 43 -4.03 5.76 -6.55
CA SER A 43 -4.33 7.20 -6.60
C SER A 43 -3.84 7.85 -7.89
N VAL A 44 -2.66 7.46 -8.40
CA VAL A 44 -2.12 7.99 -9.66
C VAL A 44 -2.96 7.56 -10.86
N ILE A 45 -3.38 6.29 -10.92
CA ILE A 45 -4.22 5.78 -12.01
C ILE A 45 -5.59 6.45 -12.00
N LEU A 46 -6.23 6.55 -10.82
CA LEU A 46 -7.51 7.24 -10.66
C LEU A 46 -7.41 8.74 -10.97
N ALA A 47 -6.30 9.39 -10.62
CA ALA A 47 -6.09 10.79 -10.97
C ALA A 47 -5.97 10.96 -12.50
N ALA A 48 -5.26 10.07 -13.19
CA ALA A 48 -5.17 10.09 -14.65
C ALA A 48 -6.54 9.87 -15.31
N GLU A 49 -7.39 9.00 -14.75
CA GLU A 49 -8.76 8.78 -15.22
C GLU A 49 -9.62 10.05 -15.11
N HIS A 50 -9.52 10.77 -13.99
CA HIS A 50 -10.26 12.03 -13.79
C HIS A 50 -9.74 13.17 -14.70
N ILE A 51 -8.44 13.18 -15.02
CA ILE A 51 -7.87 14.10 -16.01
C ILE A 51 -8.38 13.75 -17.41
N TYR A 52 -8.44 12.47 -17.76
CA TYR A 52 -8.93 12.00 -19.06
C TYR A 52 -10.42 12.25 -19.25
N HIS A 53 -11.24 12.09 -18.20
CA HIS A 53 -12.66 12.42 -18.20
C HIS A 53 -12.94 13.93 -18.17
N GLY A 54 -11.92 14.78 -18.06
CA GLY A 54 -12.07 16.24 -18.08
C GLY A 54 -12.66 16.83 -16.80
N GLU A 55 -12.71 16.06 -15.71
CA GLU A 55 -13.22 16.50 -14.41
C GLU A 55 -12.16 17.23 -13.57
N VAL A 56 -10.88 17.04 -13.91
CA VAL A 56 -9.72 17.70 -13.27
C VAL A 56 -8.91 18.43 -14.34
N THR A 57 -8.87 19.75 -14.27
CA THR A 57 -8.06 20.59 -15.17
C THR A 57 -6.87 21.19 -14.43
N PHE A 58 -5.70 21.30 -15.08
CA PHE A 58 -4.50 21.92 -14.49
C PHE A 58 -4.53 23.47 -14.50
N TYR A 59 -5.56 24.06 -15.13
CA TYR A 59 -5.82 25.51 -15.14
C TYR A 59 -6.98 25.83 -14.20
N PRO A 60 -6.92 26.92 -13.41
CA PRO A 60 -8.00 27.30 -12.52
C PRO A 60 -9.27 27.67 -13.33
N PRO A 61 -10.47 27.20 -12.93
CA PRO A 61 -10.81 26.42 -11.74
C PRO A 61 -10.67 24.89 -11.94
N PHE A 62 -9.85 24.24 -11.11
CA PHE A 62 -9.44 22.82 -11.20
C PHE A 62 -10.57 21.78 -11.16
N LEU A 63 -11.77 22.19 -10.71
CA LEU A 63 -13.00 21.41 -10.64
C LEU A 63 -14.09 22.17 -11.40
N THR A 64 -14.15 21.98 -12.71
CA THR A 64 -15.05 22.69 -13.64
C THR A 64 -16.54 22.50 -13.35
N ALA A 65 -16.90 21.58 -12.44
CA ALA A 65 -18.25 21.35 -11.93
C ALA A 65 -18.69 22.31 -10.80
N LEU A 66 -17.80 23.16 -10.25
CA LEU A 66 -18.10 24.07 -9.15
C LEU A 66 -18.70 25.42 -9.62
N LYS A 67 -19.86 25.41 -10.30
CA LYS A 67 -20.51 26.67 -10.72
C LYS A 67 -21.40 27.30 -9.63
N THR A 68 -21.80 26.52 -8.63
CA THR A 68 -22.81 26.91 -7.62
C THR A 68 -22.49 26.27 -6.27
N PRO A 69 -22.70 26.96 -5.13
CA PRO A 69 -22.35 26.45 -3.79
C PRO A 69 -23.15 25.20 -3.41
N GLU A 70 -24.40 25.04 -3.87
CA GLU A 70 -25.19 23.83 -3.60
C GLU A 70 -24.57 22.56 -4.23
N ASP A 71 -24.01 22.67 -5.45
CA ASP A 71 -23.41 21.55 -6.17
C ASP A 71 -22.09 21.08 -5.54
N THR A 72 -21.41 21.98 -4.82
CA THR A 72 -20.16 21.65 -4.11
C THR A 72 -20.38 20.69 -2.96
N ALA A 73 -21.47 20.87 -2.20
CA ALA A 73 -21.80 20.04 -1.04
C ALA A 73 -22.20 18.62 -1.45
N VAL A 74 -22.99 18.50 -2.52
CA VAL A 74 -23.37 17.20 -3.09
C VAL A 74 -22.13 16.47 -3.62
N MET A 75 -21.26 17.16 -4.36
CA MET A 75 -20.05 16.54 -4.88
C MET A 75 -19.06 16.12 -3.77
N LEU A 76 -18.93 16.91 -2.70
CA LEU A 76 -18.10 16.54 -1.54
C LEU A 76 -18.65 15.31 -0.80
N HIS A 77 -19.97 15.19 -0.71
CA HIS A 77 -20.61 14.02 -0.11
C HIS A 77 -20.31 12.75 -0.92
N GLU A 78 -20.41 12.81 -2.25
CA GLU A 78 -20.05 11.69 -3.12
C GLU A 78 -18.56 11.32 -3.04
N ILE A 79 -17.66 12.31 -2.93
CA ILE A 79 -16.22 12.06 -2.71
C ILE A 79 -15.99 11.39 -1.36
N ALA A 80 -16.71 11.82 -0.32
CA ALA A 80 -16.58 11.24 1.01
C ALA A 80 -17.08 9.80 1.04
N THR A 81 -18.24 9.48 0.48
CA THR A 81 -18.82 8.12 0.53
C THR A 81 -18.10 7.17 -0.44
N VAL A 82 -17.87 7.57 -1.69
CA VAL A 82 -17.22 6.72 -2.70
C VAL A 82 -15.72 6.60 -2.43
N GLY A 83 -15.06 7.70 -2.07
CA GLY A 83 -13.63 7.68 -1.74
C GLY A 83 -13.32 6.85 -0.49
N THR A 84 -14.17 6.92 0.55
CA THR A 84 -13.97 6.10 1.77
C THR A 84 -14.23 4.62 1.52
N THR A 85 -15.29 4.27 0.77
CA THR A 85 -15.57 2.87 0.44
C THR A 85 -14.44 2.25 -0.37
N MET A 86 -13.87 2.98 -1.34
CA MET A 86 -12.68 2.51 -2.07
C MET A 86 -11.46 2.32 -1.17
N SER A 87 -11.19 3.26 -0.25
CA SER A 87 -10.10 3.16 0.73
C SER A 87 -10.25 1.93 1.65
N VAL A 88 -11.46 1.65 2.14
CA VAL A 88 -11.76 0.46 2.95
C VAL A 88 -11.50 -0.84 2.17
N VAL A 89 -11.83 -0.87 0.88
CA VAL A 89 -11.56 -2.05 0.04
C VAL A 89 -10.04 -2.25 -0.13
N VAL A 90 -9.27 -1.20 -0.40
CA VAL A 90 -7.82 -1.30 -0.58
C VAL A 90 -7.13 -1.77 0.71
N THR A 91 -7.55 -1.25 1.87
CA THR A 91 -7.02 -1.70 3.17
C THR A 91 -7.39 -3.15 3.48
N ALA A 92 -8.59 -3.60 3.12
CA ALA A 92 -9.01 -4.99 3.26
C ALA A 92 -8.15 -5.94 2.39
N VAL A 93 -7.90 -5.58 1.12
CA VAL A 93 -7.03 -6.36 0.23
C VAL A 93 -5.61 -6.44 0.78
N TRP A 94 -5.06 -5.34 1.30
CA TRP A 94 -3.75 -5.34 1.95
C TRP A 94 -3.72 -6.27 3.18
N GLY A 95 -4.78 -6.28 4.00
CA GLY A 95 -4.91 -7.20 5.12
C GLY A 95 -4.86 -8.67 4.69
N ILE A 96 -5.52 -9.01 3.58
CA ILE A 96 -5.48 -10.35 2.98
C ILE A 96 -4.07 -10.72 2.51
N ILE A 97 -3.38 -9.79 1.84
CA ILE A 97 -1.98 -9.99 1.39
C ILE A 97 -1.06 -10.24 2.60
N CYS A 98 -1.21 -9.45 3.67
CA CYS A 98 -0.44 -9.65 4.91
C CYS A 98 -0.71 -11.01 5.54
N TYR A 99 -1.96 -11.48 5.53
CA TYR A 99 -2.33 -12.79 6.04
C TYR A 99 -1.69 -13.93 5.25
N PHE A 100 -1.72 -13.86 3.91
CA PHE A 100 -1.07 -14.86 3.06
C PHE A 100 0.45 -14.83 3.21
N ALA A 101 1.06 -13.65 3.34
CA ALA A 101 2.49 -13.51 3.60
C ALA A 101 2.89 -14.17 4.94
N TRP A 102 2.08 -13.99 5.99
CA TRP A 102 2.28 -14.64 7.28
C TRP A 102 2.11 -16.17 7.21
N LYS A 103 1.09 -16.67 6.50
CA LYS A 103 0.95 -18.13 6.28
C LYS A 103 2.15 -18.73 5.56
N LYS A 104 2.67 -18.03 4.53
CA LYS A 104 3.84 -18.50 3.77
C LYS A 104 5.10 -18.54 4.64
N SER A 105 5.30 -17.54 5.51
CA SER A 105 6.45 -17.52 6.42
C SER A 105 6.38 -18.65 7.46
N GLN A 106 5.19 -18.95 8.01
CA GLN A 106 5.00 -20.05 8.96
C GLN A 106 5.24 -21.43 8.31
N LYS A 107 4.75 -21.63 7.09
CA LYS A 107 4.99 -22.87 6.34
C LYS A 107 6.48 -23.09 6.10
N SER A 108 7.20 -22.05 5.68
CA SER A 108 8.67 -22.08 5.51
C SER A 108 9.40 -22.49 6.79
N GLU A 109 9.07 -21.87 7.92
CA GLU A 109 9.71 -22.16 9.20
C GLU A 109 9.46 -23.60 9.67
N SER A 110 8.25 -24.13 9.46
CA SER A 110 7.91 -25.51 9.79
C SER A 110 8.69 -26.56 8.96
N GLU A 111 8.92 -26.28 7.68
CA GLU A 111 9.69 -27.13 6.77
C GLU A 111 11.19 -27.03 7.08
N ILE A 112 11.70 -25.84 7.41
CA ILE A 112 13.08 -25.66 7.89
C ILE A 112 13.29 -26.42 9.21
N LYS A 113 12.33 -26.37 10.14
CA LYS A 113 12.42 -27.06 11.44
C LYS A 113 12.44 -28.57 11.28
N LYS A 114 11.68 -29.12 10.32
CA LYS A 114 11.79 -30.52 9.89
C LYS A 114 13.16 -30.85 9.28
N ALA A 115 13.64 -30.02 8.36
CA ALA A 115 14.89 -30.26 7.64
C ALA A 115 16.13 -30.22 8.54
N GLY A 116 16.17 -29.33 9.54
CA GLY A 116 17.31 -29.25 10.45
C GLY A 116 17.06 -29.81 11.85
N ARG A 117 16.22 -30.86 11.94
CA ARG A 117 16.50 -31.94 12.90
C ARG A 117 17.83 -32.64 12.56
N PHE A 118 18.39 -32.43 11.36
CA PHE A 118 19.55 -33.18 10.87
C PHE A 118 20.92 -32.45 10.87
N ARG A 119 21.10 -31.19 11.31
CA ARG A 119 22.44 -30.61 11.61
C ARG A 119 22.36 -29.14 12.08
N PRO A 120 22.84 -28.79 13.29
CA PRO A 120 22.76 -27.41 13.78
C PRO A 120 23.88 -26.47 13.30
N ALA A 121 25.01 -26.96 12.77
CA ALA A 121 26.15 -26.09 12.44
C ALA A 121 26.06 -25.38 11.07
N LEU A 122 25.34 -25.93 10.09
CA LEU A 122 25.28 -25.37 8.72
C LEU A 122 24.26 -24.20 8.57
N ARG A 123 23.36 -24.05 9.54
CA ARG A 123 22.25 -23.09 9.49
C ARG A 123 22.65 -21.63 9.65
N VAL A 124 23.74 -21.34 10.35
CA VAL A 124 24.17 -19.95 10.57
C VAL A 124 24.85 -19.38 9.32
N VAL A 125 25.49 -20.22 8.50
CA VAL A 125 26.16 -19.80 7.26
C VAL A 125 25.20 -19.76 6.07
N LEU A 126 24.21 -20.65 6.02
CA LEU A 126 23.23 -20.68 4.94
C LEU A 126 22.09 -19.66 5.14
N GLY A 127 21.77 -19.31 6.40
CA GLY A 127 20.73 -18.33 6.73
C GLY A 127 21.10 -16.90 6.33
N THR A 128 22.37 -16.52 6.47
CA THR A 128 22.88 -15.22 5.99
C THR A 128 22.93 -15.15 4.47
N ALA A 129 23.24 -16.26 3.77
CA ALA A 129 23.22 -16.31 2.31
C ALA A 129 21.80 -16.21 1.71
N LEU A 130 20.79 -16.78 2.37
CA LEU A 130 19.39 -16.71 1.94
C LEU A 130 18.77 -15.33 2.18
N MET A 131 19.15 -14.62 3.24
CA MET A 131 18.68 -13.23 3.43
C MET A 131 19.19 -12.32 2.31
N PHE A 132 20.48 -12.43 1.94
CA PHE A 132 21.04 -11.69 0.79
C PHE A 132 20.36 -12.05 -0.54
N SER A 133 19.87 -13.28 -0.70
CA SER A 133 19.21 -13.73 -1.92
C SER A 133 17.78 -13.18 -2.07
N VAL A 134 17.07 -12.97 -0.95
CA VAL A 134 15.71 -12.39 -0.98
C VAL A 134 15.76 -10.88 -1.24
N ASP A 135 16.79 -10.18 -0.74
CA ASP A 135 17.02 -8.77 -1.05
C ASP A 135 17.38 -8.55 -2.53
N ILE A 136 18.19 -9.44 -3.13
CA ILE A 136 18.54 -9.42 -4.57
C ILE A 136 17.31 -9.73 -5.45
N LEU A 137 16.46 -10.67 -5.04
CA LEU A 137 15.25 -11.02 -5.81
C LEU A 137 14.21 -9.88 -5.79
N PHE A 138 14.15 -9.10 -4.70
CA PHE A 138 13.28 -7.93 -4.59
C PHE A 138 13.83 -6.73 -5.38
N ALA A 139 15.15 -6.63 -5.53
CA ALA A 139 15.80 -5.64 -6.40
C ALA A 139 15.68 -5.96 -7.91
N ALA A 140 15.46 -7.22 -8.28
CA ALA A 140 15.34 -7.66 -9.68
C ALA A 140 13.90 -7.62 -10.23
N LEU A 141 12.91 -7.35 -9.39
CA LEU A 141 11.49 -7.26 -9.73
C LEU A 141 10.95 -5.81 -9.75
N ALA A 142 11.84 -4.83 -9.54
CA ALA A 142 11.64 -3.40 -9.77
C ALA A 142 12.37 -2.99 -11.06
#